data_AF-A0A952KMJ9-F1
#
_entry.id   AF-A0A952KMJ9-F1
#
_cell.length_a   1.000
_cell.length_b   1.000
_cell.length_c   1.000
_cell.angle_alpha   90.00
_cell.angle_beta   90.00
_cell.angle_gamma   90.00
#
_symmetry.space_group_name_H-M   'P 1'
#
loop_
_entity.id
_entity.type
_entity.pdbx_description
1 polymer ?
#
loop_
_entity_poly.entity_id
_entity_poly.type
_entity_poly.pdbx_seq_one_letter_code
_entity_poly.pdbx_strand_id
1 'polypeptide(L)' 'MPKLTKRIVDALQHDPRRDVFLWDTELRGFGVRAKPSGTKTFLIQYRNAERRTRRFVI' A
#
# COMPACT_ATOMS: atom_id res chain seq x y z
N MET A 1 5.54 -4.83 -11.29
CA MET A 1 4.20 -4.32 -10.93
C MET A 1 3.93 -3.09 -11.79
N PRO A 2 2.68 -2.73 -12.11
CA PRO A 2 2.38 -1.51 -12.86
C PRO A 2 2.38 -0.26 -11.95
N LYS A 3 2.48 0.93 -12.54
CA LYS A 3 2.15 2.21 -11.90
C LYS A 3 0.73 2.13 -11.32
N LEU A 4 0.52 2.62 -10.10
CA LEU A 4 -0.80 2.68 -9.50
C LEU A 4 -1.67 3.64 -10.29
N THR A 5 -2.83 3.14 -10.68
CA THR A 5 -3.93 3.92 -11.26
C THR A 5 -5.18 3.66 -10.46
N LYS A 6 -6.16 4.56 -10.53
CA LYS A 6 -7.47 4.37 -9.88
C LYS A 6 -8.07 3.00 -10.24
N ARG A 7 -8.01 2.61 -11.51
CA ARG A 7 -8.52 1.31 -11.99
C ARG A 7 -7.87 0.12 -11.28
N ILE A 8 -6.55 0.17 -11.10
CA ILE A 8 -5.80 -0.88 -10.40
C ILE A 8 -6.16 -0.92 -8.91
N VAL A 9 -6.29 0.24 -8.26
CA VAL A 9 -6.69 0.34 -6.85
C VAL A 9 -8.12 -0.17 -6.64
N ASP A 10 -9.04 0.17 -7.54
CA ASP A 10 -10.43 -0.28 -7.50
C ASP A 10 -10.49 -1.82 -7.64
N ALA A 11 -9.68 -2.39 -8.53
CA ALA A 11 -9.60 -3.83 -8.76
C ALA A 11 -8.89 -4.62 -7.62
N LEU A 12 -8.13 -3.95 -6.74
CA LEU A 12 -7.42 -4.61 -5.65
C LEU A 12 -8.40 -5.34 -4.71
N GLN A 13 -8.29 -6.66 -4.67
CA GLN A 13 -9.07 -7.51 -3.78
C GLN A 13 -8.45 -7.52 -2.37
N HIS A 14 -9.31 -7.53 -1.36
CA HIS A 14 -8.88 -7.74 0.01
C HIS A 14 -8.79 -9.24 0.32
N ASP A 15 -7.99 -9.59 1.31
CA ASP A 15 -7.92 -10.94 1.87
C ASP A 15 -8.58 -10.91 3.25
N PRO A 16 -9.63 -11.71 3.52
CA PRO A 16 -10.33 -11.71 4.81
C PRO A 16 -9.45 -12.07 6.02
N ARG A 17 -8.21 -12.56 5.81
CA ARG A 17 -7.31 -13.00 6.87
C ARG A 17 -6.11 -12.09 7.09
N ARG A 18 -5.81 -11.17 6.17
CA ARG A 18 -4.59 -10.34 6.23
C ARG A 18 -4.67 -9.07 5.40
N ASP A 19 -3.79 -8.14 5.70
CA ASP A 19 -3.57 -6.96 4.87
C ASP A 19 -2.93 -7.35 3.52
N VAL A 20 -3.48 -6.82 2.43
CA VAL A 20 -2.93 -6.94 1.07
C VAL A 20 -2.31 -5.61 0.66
N PHE A 21 -1.10 -5.65 0.12
CA PHE A 21 -0.37 -4.46 -0.30
C PHE A 21 -0.14 -4.47 -1.81
N LEU A 22 -0.33 -3.31 -2.42
CA LEU A 22 0.09 -3.06 -3.79
C LEU A 22 0.95 -1.81 -3.84
N TRP A 23 2.17 -1.96 -4.35
CA TRP A 23 3.18 -0.90 -4.40
C TRP A 23 3.24 -0.26 -5.78
N ASP A 24 3.40 1.05 -5.79
CA ASP A 24 3.70 1.81 -7.00
C ASP A 24 5.12 1.49 -7.51
N THR A 25 5.34 1.66 -8.81
CA THR A 25 6.63 1.38 -9.45
C THR A 25 7.43 2.59 -9.85
N GLU A 26 6.81 3.77 -9.93
CA GLU A 26 7.48 5.04 -10.16
C GLU A 26 7.84 5.71 -8.83
N LEU A 27 6.99 5.57 -7.80
CA LEU A 27 7.19 6.18 -6.49
C LEU A 27 7.54 5.12 -5.43
N ARG A 28 8.85 4.95 -5.19
CA ARG A 28 9.36 3.98 -4.20
C ARG A 28 8.72 4.21 -2.83
N GLY A 29 8.20 3.12 -2.27
CA GLY A 29 7.61 3.12 -0.94
C GLY A 29 6.18 3.64 -0.89
N PHE A 30 5.63 4.21 -1.96
CA PHE A 30 4.23 4.56 -2.03
C PHE A 30 3.39 3.35 -2.44
N GLY A 31 2.24 3.15 -1.79
CA GLY A 31 1.36 2.04 -2.08
C GLY A 31 -0.04 2.20 -1.50
N VAL A 32 -0.88 1.23 -1.80
CA VAL A 32 -2.21 1.06 -1.19
C VAL A 32 -2.23 -0.24 -0.39
N ARG A 33 -2.90 -0.20 0.77
CA ARG A 33 -3.21 -1.36 1.59
C ARG A 33 -4.70 -1.59 1.62
N ALA A 34 -5.13 -2.80 1.31
CA ALA A 34 -6.47 -3.29 1.59
C ALA A 34 -6.46 -4.09 2.90
N LYS A 35 -7.24 -3.65 3.88
CA LYS A 35 -7.49 -4.40 5.12
C LYS A 35 -8.43 -5.58 4.87
N PRO A 36 -8.50 -6.57 5.78
CA PRO A 36 -9.52 -7.61 5.75
C PRO A 36 -10.97 -7.10 5.68
N SER A 37 -11.23 -5.90 6.19
CA SER A 37 -12.54 -5.24 6.10
C SER A 37 -12.90 -4.71 4.70
N GLY A 38 -11.97 -4.79 3.73
CA GLY A 38 -12.11 -4.17 2.41
C GLY A 38 -11.69 -2.70 2.37
N THR A 39 -11.43 -2.05 3.51
CA THR A 39 -10.96 -0.67 3.56
C THR A 39 -9.60 -0.55 2.90
N LYS A 40 -9.52 0.32 1.88
CA LYS A 40 -8.27 0.65 1.17
C LYS A 40 -7.71 1.96 1.69
N THR A 41 -6.43 2.01 1.99
CA THR A 41 -5.76 3.23 2.43
C THR A 41 -4.40 3.38 1.76
N PHE A 42 -4.08 4.59 1.35
CA PHE A 42 -2.75 4.91 0.82
C PHE A 42 -1.75 5.01 1.97
N LEU A 43 -0.50 4.65 1.68
CA LEU A 43 0.57 4.70 2.65
C LEU A 43 1.93 4.89 1.98
N ILE A 44 2.87 5.35 2.80
CA ILE A 44 4.29 5.46 2.46
C ILE A 44 5.09 4.56 3.41
N GLN A 45 5.87 3.65 2.85
CA GLN A 45 6.88 2.86 3.55
C GLN A 45 8.26 3.49 3.35
N TYR A 46 8.91 3.85 4.44
CA TYR A 46 10.20 4.54 4.45
C TYR A 46 11.11 3.98 5.55
N ARG A 47 12.40 4.33 5.49
CA ARG A 47 13.34 4.11 6.61
C ARG A 47 13.53 5.42 7.36
N ASN A 48 13.35 5.40 8.67
CA ASN A 48 13.61 6.57 9.50
C ASN A 48 15.12 6.75 9.75
N ALA A 49 15.51 7.82 10.46
CA ALA A 49 16.91 8.10 10.82
C ALA A 49 17.58 6.94 11.58
N GLU A 50 16.82 6.17 12.35
CA GLU A 50 17.27 4.96 13.07
C GLU A 50 17.38 3.73 12.16
N ARG A 51 17.24 3.89 10.84
CA ARG A 51 17.22 2.83 9.82
C ARG A 51 16.10 1.79 10.00
N ARG A 52 15.04 2.09 10.76
CA ARG A 52 13.87 1.22 10.93
C ARG A 52 12.85 1.45 9.81
N THR A 53 12.27 0.36 9.32
CA THR A 53 11.14 0.44 8.39
C THR A 53 9.90 0.93 9.12
N ARG A 54 9.31 2.01 8.63
CA ARG A 54 8.07 2.59 9.13
C ARG A 54 7.05 2.69 8.00
N ARG A 55 5.78 2.77 8.35
CA ARG A 55 4.67 3.05 7.43
C ARG A 55 3.86 4.23 7.95
N PHE A 56 3.62 5.20 7.09
CA PHE A 56 2.73 6.33 7.35
C PHE A 56 1.48 6.17 6.50
N VAL A 57 0.30 6.23 7.12
CA VAL A 57 -0.99 6.13 6.44
C VAL A 57 -1.47 7.55 6.13
N ILE A 58 -1.93 7.77 4.90
CA ILE A 58 -2.42 9.08 4.41
C ILE A 58 -3.93 9.17 4.63
#